data_AF-A0A3K0WI68-F1
#
_entry.id   AF-A0A3K0WI68-F1
#
_cell.length_a   1.000
_cell.length_b   1.000
_cell.length_c   1.000
_cell.angle_alpha   90.00
_cell.angle_beta   90.00
_cell.angle_gamma   90.00
#
_symmetry.space_group_name_H-M   'P 1'
#
loop_
_entity.id
_entity.type
_entity.pdbx_description
1 polymer ?
#
loop_
_entity_poly.entity_id
_entity_poly.type
_entity_poly.pdbx_seq_one_letter_code
_entity_poly.pdbx_strand_id
1 'polypeptide(L)'
;MVQLNGNIRPRSRQWWQLFRMVSQWHVDVVIVERRSFSIVAAVELDDASHLRPERRRRDILLEEVLRQAGIPLLRSHDARKLLQMTGEWLNT
;
A
#
# COMPACT_ATOMS: atom_id res chain seq x y z
N MET A 1 -16.60 1.45 2.17
CA MET A 1 -16.20 1.26 3.58
C MET A 1 -15.52 -0.09 3.68
N VAL A 2 -14.31 -0.13 4.24
CA VAL A 2 -13.59 -1.38 4.53
C VAL A 2 -14.23 -1.99 5.78
N GLN A 3 -14.73 -3.22 5.70
CA GLN A 3 -15.26 -3.92 6.87
C GLN A 3 -14.20 -4.84 7.45
N LEU A 4 -13.93 -4.70 8.74
CA LEU A 4 -13.08 -5.63 9.47
C LEU A 4 -13.78 -7.00 9.51
N ASN A 5 -13.01 -8.07 9.29
CA ASN A 5 -13.52 -9.43 9.46
C ASN A 5 -14.06 -9.58 10.90
N GLY A 6 -15.38 -9.78 11.03
CA GLY A 6 -16.07 -9.85 12.32
C GLY A 6 -15.59 -10.96 13.25
N ASN A 7 -14.83 -11.93 12.71
CA ASN A 7 -14.22 -13.02 13.48
C ASN A 7 -12.95 -12.58 14.23
N ILE A 8 -12.38 -11.41 13.91
CA ILE A 8 -11.16 -10.90 14.56
C ILE A 8 -11.56 -9.80 15.55
N ARG A 9 -11.54 -10.13 16.84
CA ARG A 9 -11.80 -9.15 17.90
C ARG A 9 -10.70 -8.07 17.93
N PRO A 10 -11.03 -6.77 17.91
CA PRO A 10 -10.07 -5.70 18.09
C PRO A 10 -9.23 -5.90 19.36
N ARG A 11 -7.93 -5.58 19.29
CA ARG A 11 -6.96 -5.71 20.40
C ARG A 11 -6.74 -7.13 20.95
N SER A 12 -7.29 -8.16 20.31
CA SER A 12 -6.96 -9.56 20.63
C SER A 12 -5.51 -9.91 20.26
N ARG A 13 -5.02 -11.06 20.73
CA ARG A 13 -3.70 -11.59 20.33
C ARG A 13 -3.57 -11.72 18.82
N GLN A 14 -4.60 -12.25 18.15
CA GLN A 14 -4.61 -12.39 16.70
C GLN A 14 -4.60 -11.03 15.99
N TRP A 15 -5.35 -10.04 16.50
CA TRP A 15 -5.32 -8.68 15.99
C TRP A 15 -3.91 -8.08 16.07
N TRP A 16 -3.23 -8.21 17.21
CA TRP A 16 -1.86 -7.71 17.37
C TRP A 16 -0.83 -8.43 16.50
N GLN A 17 -1.02 -9.74 16.26
CA GLN A 17 -0.17 -10.49 15.33
C GLN A 17 -0.28 -9.93 13.91
N LEU A 18 -1.50 -9.73 13.42
CA LEU A 18 -1.74 -9.15 12.09
C LEU A 18 -1.27 -7.69 12.00
N PHE A 19 -1.55 -6.89 13.04
CA PHE A 19 -1.09 -5.51 13.11
C PHE A 19 0.42 -5.41 13.02
N ARG A 20 1.16 -6.24 13.77
CA ARG A 20 2.63 -6.26 13.73
C ARG A 20 3.20 -6.64 12.37
N MET A 21 2.49 -7.47 11.59
CA MET A 21 2.92 -7.82 10.24
C MET A 21 2.84 -6.60 9.32
N VAL A 22 1.70 -5.90 9.31
CA VAL A 22 1.46 -4.78 8.40
C VAL A 22 2.19 -3.51 8.85
N SER A 23 2.32 -3.27 10.16
CA SER A 23 2.94 -2.05 10.70
C SER A 23 4.45 -1.92 10.40
N GLN A 24 5.08 -2.99 9.91
CA GLN A 24 6.47 -3.00 9.49
C GLN A 24 6.64 -2.68 8.01
N TRP A 25 5.54 -2.63 7.24
CA TRP A 25 5.56 -2.31 5.83
C TRP A 25 5.42 -0.80 5.67
N HIS A 26 6.20 -0.25 4.75
CA HIS A 26 6.17 1.15 4.36
C HIS A 26 6.09 1.23 2.83
N VAL A 27 5.53 2.33 2.36
CA VAL A 27 5.59 2.75 0.95
C VAL A 27 6.54 3.96 0.89
N ASP A 28 7.18 4.18 -0.25
CA ASP A 28 8.18 5.25 -0.37
C ASP A 28 7.55 6.64 -0.27
N VAL A 29 6.40 6.82 -0.93
CA VAL A 29 5.70 8.10 -1.00
C VAL A 29 4.20 7.88 -0.86
N VAL A 30 3.53 8.78 -0.13
CA VAL A 30 2.07 8.86 -0.05
C VAL A 30 1.62 10.20 -0.57
N ILE A 31 0.68 10.19 -1.51
CA ILE A 31 0.01 11.38 -2.01
C ILE A 31 -1.25 11.60 -1.17
N VAL A 32 -1.40 12.82 -0.67
CA VAL A 32 -2.54 13.24 0.13
C VAL A 32 -3.20 14.47 -0.46
N GLU A 33 -4.52 14.57 -0.31
CA GLU A 33 -5.21 15.82 -0.61
C GLU A 33 -4.86 16.87 0.44
N ARG A 34 -4.51 18.07 -0.01
CA ARG A 34 -3.85 19.09 0.83
C ARG A 34 -4.70 19.57 2.02
N ARG A 35 -6.03 19.64 1.89
CA ARG A 35 -6.91 20.23 2.91
C ARG A 35 -7.38 19.21 3.95
N SER A 36 -7.78 18.03 3.51
CA SER A 36 -8.34 16.95 4.31
C SER A 36 -7.28 15.95 4.79
N PHE A 37 -6.10 15.97 4.16
CA PHE A 37 -5.03 15.00 4.38
C PHE A 37 -5.47 13.54 4.07
N SER A 38 -6.53 13.39 3.27
CA SER A 38 -7.01 12.08 2.85
C SER A 38 -6.01 11.45 1.88
N ILE A 39 -5.77 10.15 2.03
CA ILE A 39 -4.88 9.41 1.14
C ILE A 39 -5.50 9.34 -0.26
N VAL A 40 -4.75 9.78 -1.27
CA VAL A 40 -5.12 9.73 -2.69
C VAL A 40 -4.49 8.51 -3.36
N ALA A 41 -3.21 8.27 -3.11
CA ALA A 41 -2.49 7.10 -3.63
C ALA A 41 -1.19 6.87 -2.84
N ALA A 42 -0.73 5.62 -2.81
CA ALA A 42 0.64 5.27 -2.45
C ALA A 42 1.49 5.13 -3.72
N VAL A 43 2.77 5.45 -3.63
CA VAL A 43 3.73 5.40 -4.74
C VAL A 43 5.00 4.67 -4.27
N GLU A 44 5.46 3.69 -5.05
CA GLU A 44 6.65 2.88 -4.74
C GLU A 44 7.55 2.70 -5.96
N LEU A 45 8.87 2.84 -5.76
CA LEU A 45 9.88 2.67 -6.81
C LEU A 45 10.54 1.30 -6.68
N ASP A 46 10.29 0.41 -7.63
CA ASP A 46 10.78 -0.96 -7.57
C ASP A 46 12.25 -1.06 -7.98
N ASP A 47 13.06 -1.73 -7.16
CA ASP A 47 14.42 -2.12 -7.51
C ASP A 47 14.58 -3.64 -7.70
N ALA A 48 15.77 -4.09 -8.13
CA ALA A 48 16.06 -5.51 -8.35
C ALA A 48 15.94 -6.36 -7.06
N SER A 49 15.94 -5.75 -5.87
CA SER A 49 15.80 -6.47 -4.60
C SER A 49 14.40 -7.06 -4.40
N HIS A 50 13.38 -6.55 -5.12
CA HIS A 50 12.01 -7.07 -5.09
C HIS A 50 11.87 -8.45 -5.74
N LEU A 51 12.87 -8.92 -6.51
CA LEU A 51 12.82 -10.24 -7.15
C LEU A 51 12.96 -11.40 -6.16
N ARG A 52 13.42 -11.13 -4.92
CA ARG A 52 13.56 -12.15 -3.88
C ARG A 52 12.19 -12.75 -3.51
N PRO A 53 12.05 -14.09 -3.36
CA PRO A 53 10.75 -14.73 -3.09
C PRO A 53 10.00 -14.17 -1.87
N GLU A 54 10.72 -13.82 -0.81
CA GLU A 54 10.15 -13.22 0.40
C GLU A 54 9.53 -11.84 0.13
N ARG A 55 10.18 -11.03 -0.72
CA ARG A 55 9.70 -9.71 -1.13
C ARG A 55 8.45 -9.84 -2.00
N ARG A 56 8.41 -10.78 -2.94
CA ARG A 56 7.21 -11.04 -3.75
C ARG A 56 5.98 -11.36 -2.91
N ARG A 57 6.13 -12.23 -1.89
CA ARG A 57 5.01 -12.58 -1.01
C ARG A 57 4.52 -11.39 -0.20
N ARG A 58 5.46 -10.59 0.33
CA ARG A 58 5.14 -9.34 1.04
C ARG A 58 4.40 -8.38 0.12
N ASP A 59 4.90 -8.17 -1.10
CA ASP A 59 4.36 -7.21 -2.05
C ASP A 59 2.93 -7.59 -2.48
N ILE A 60 2.66 -8.88 -2.74
CA ILE A 60 1.29 -9.36 -3.02
C ILE A 60 0.34 -9.06 -1.85
N LEU A 61 0.79 -9.27 -0.61
CA LEU A 61 -0.02 -9.00 0.58
C LEU A 61 -0.24 -7.50 0.78
N LEU A 62 0.79 -6.67 0.56
CA LEU A 62 0.70 -5.22 0.66
C LEU A 62 -0.30 -4.67 -0.37
N GLU A 63 -0.19 -5.10 -1.63
CA GLU A 63 -1.11 -4.72 -2.71
C GLU A 63 -2.55 -5.07 -2.35
N GLU A 64 -2.80 -6.28 -1.86
CA GLU A 64 -4.14 -6.71 -1.48
C GLU A 64 -4.68 -5.93 -0.27
N VAL A 65 -3.84 -5.62 0.72
CA VAL A 65 -4.23 -4.80 1.88
C VAL A 65 -4.58 -3.38 1.44
N LEU A 66 -3.76 -2.74 0.59
CA LEU A 66 -4.03 -1.40 0.07
C LEU A 66 -5.30 -1.38 -0.79
N ARG A 67 -5.47 -2.38 -1.66
CA ARG A 67 -6.69 -2.55 -2.48
C ARG A 67 -7.94 -2.68 -1.61
N GLN A 68 -7.90 -3.51 -0.56
CA GLN A 68 -9.00 -3.64 0.38
C GLN A 68 -9.23 -2.35 1.18
N ALA A 69 -8.16 -1.60 1.46
CA ALA A 69 -8.25 -0.30 2.11
C ALA A 69 -8.82 0.81 1.21
N GLY A 70 -8.99 0.55 -0.09
CA GLY A 70 -9.37 1.56 -1.07
C GLY A 70 -8.24 2.55 -1.38
N ILE A 71 -6.99 2.16 -1.14
CA ILE A 71 -5.80 2.96 -1.40
C ILE A 71 -5.15 2.45 -2.69
N PRO A 72 -5.14 3.24 -3.77
CA PRO A 72 -4.41 2.91 -4.99
C PRO A 72 -2.91 2.82 -4.73
N LEU A 73 -2.24 1.84 -5.34
CA LEU A 73 -0.78 1.73 -5.35
C LEU A 73 -0.26 1.92 -6.79
N LEU A 74 0.56 2.95 -6.99
CA LEU A 74 1.28 3.20 -8.23
C LEU A 74 2.72 2.72 -8.05
N ARG A 75 3.18 1.78 -8.86
CA ARG A 75 4.55 1.26 -8.77
C ARG A 75 5.18 1.01 -10.12
N SER A 76 6.49 1.21 -10.20
CA SER A 76 7.29 0.90 -11.40
C SER A 76 8.76 0.81 -11.04
N HIS A 77 9.54 0.10 -11.86
CA HIS A 77 11.01 0.15 -11.82
C HIS A 77 11.58 1.34 -12.61
N ASP A 78 10.75 1.99 -13.43
CA ASP A 78 11.13 3.18 -14.20
C ASP A 78 10.50 4.42 -13.56
N ALA A 79 11.35 5.28 -13.00
CA ALA A 79 10.93 6.52 -12.36
C ALA A 79 10.17 7.47 -13.32
N ARG A 80 10.51 7.50 -14.61
CA ARG A 80 9.81 8.35 -15.59
C ARG A 80 8.41 7.84 -15.85
N LYS A 81 8.27 6.51 -16.00
CA LYS A 81 6.96 5.87 -16.13
C LYS A 81 6.11 6.10 -14.88
N LEU A 82 6.71 6.01 -13.70
CA LEU A 82 6.01 6.25 -12.44
C LEU A 82 5.52 7.70 -12.32
N LEU A 83 6.33 8.67 -12.73
CA LEU A 83 5.92 10.08 -12.81
C LEU A 83 4.75 10.28 -13.78
N GLN A 84 4.80 9.66 -14.95
CA GLN A 84 3.70 9.71 -15.93
C GLN A 84 2.40 9.14 -15.34
N MET A 85 2.45 7.92 -14.79
CA MET A 85 1.30 7.25 -14.19
C MET A 85 0.70 8.07 -13.05
N THR A 86 1.56 8.68 -12.22
CA THR A 86 1.13 9.57 -11.14
C THR A 86 0.41 10.80 -11.69
N GLY A 87 0.96 11.43 -12.74
CA GLY A 87 0.29 12.56 -13.41
C GLY A 87 -1.06 12.19 -13.99
N GLU A 88 -1.17 11.06 -14.69
CA GLU A 88 -2.43 10.55 -15.26
C GLU A 88 -3.46 10.27 -14.16
N TRP A 89 -3.05 9.62 -13.08
CA TRP A 89 -3.90 9.31 -11.93
C TRP A 89 -4.48 10.55 -11.27
N LEU A 90 -3.67 11.60 -11.07
CA LEU A 90 -4.10 12.83 -10.40
C LEU A 90 -5.01 13.73 -11.27
N ASN A 91 -5.06 13.47 -12.58
CA ASN A 91 -5.92 14.19 -13.52
C ASN A 91 -7.25 13.47 -13.82
N THR A 92 -7.47 12.29 -13.21
CA THR A 92 -8.72 11.52 -13.30
C THR A 92 -9.71 11.95 -12.23
#